data_AF-A0A2T4CII6-F1
#
_entry.id   AF-A0A2T4CII6-F1
#
_cell.length_a   1.000
_cell.length_b   1.000
_cell.length_c   1.000
_cell.angle_alpha   90.00
_cell.angle_beta   90.00
_cell.angle_gamma   90.00
#
_symmetry.space_group_name_H-M   'P 1'
#
loop_
_entity.id
_entity.type
_entity.pdbx_description
1 polymer ?
#
loop_
_entity_poly.entity_id
_entity_poly.type
_entity_poly.pdbx_seq_one_letter_code
_entity_poly.pdbx_strand_id
1 'polypeptide(L)'
;MDDCVELILAILDGNPAYIGIDAIDEIPEESRAQVVRVLQQLVDQAANVVKVFITSRDNSHVDALLPQVARIRVSPASNQPDVTGYIHQQLRHVIENKRLLLGDVPQALFDTIVQSLVAGAGEM
;
A
#
# COMPACT_ATOMS: atom_id res chain seq x y z
N MET A 1 -17.82 1.76 21.09
CA MET A 1 -17.43 1.34 19.73
C MET A 1 -18.67 0.90 18.97
N ASP A 2 -19.60 0.19 19.62
CA ASP A 2 -20.86 -0.27 19.04
C ASP A 2 -21.63 0.86 18.34
N ASP A 3 -21.75 2.04 18.96
CA ASP A 3 -22.36 3.23 18.34
C ASP A 3 -21.71 3.63 17.00
N CYS A 4 -20.38 3.49 16.88
CA CYS A 4 -19.68 3.79 15.64
C CYS A 4 -19.98 2.75 14.56
N VAL A 5 -20.09 1.47 14.94
CA VAL A 5 -20.41 0.38 14.00
C VAL A 5 -21.80 0.58 13.45
N GLU A 6 -22.79 0.85 14.31
CA GLU A 6 -24.16 1.13 13.90
C GLU A 6 -24.24 2.31 12.93
N LEU A 7 -23.52 3.40 13.24
CA LEU A 7 -23.50 4.58 12.39
C LEU A 7 -22.87 4.30 11.02
N ILE A 8 -21.77 3.53 10.98
CA ILE A 8 -21.15 3.15 9.71
C ILE A 8 -22.08 2.21 8.92
N LEU A 9 -22.71 1.22 9.56
CA LEU A 9 -23.67 0.34 8.90
C LEU A 9 -24.86 1.10 8.32
N ALA A 10 -25.39 2.09 9.04
CA ALA A 10 -26.46 2.95 8.54
C ALA A 10 -26.05 3.74 7.28
N ILE A 11 -24.78 4.17 7.19
CA ILE A 11 -24.24 4.82 5.98
C ILE A 11 -24.14 3.82 4.81
N LEU A 12 -23.77 2.57 5.11
CA LEU A 12 -23.58 1.50 4.12
C LEU A 12 -24.89 0.86 3.63
N ASP A 13 -26.01 1.12 4.32
CA ASP A 13 -27.33 0.55 4.00
C ASP A 13 -27.87 0.98 2.64
N GLY A 14 -27.47 2.16 2.16
CA GLY A 14 -27.94 2.70 0.88
C GLY A 14 -27.05 2.40 -0.33
N ASN A 15 -25.76 2.08 -0.13
CA ASN A 15 -24.80 1.98 -1.23
C ASN A 15 -23.69 0.94 -0.98
N PRO A 16 -23.25 0.21 -2.02
CA PRO A 16 -21.99 -0.52 -1.98
C PRO A 16 -20.82 0.42 -1.66
N ALA A 17 -19.82 -0.08 -0.93
CA ALA A 17 -18.68 0.74 -0.51
C ALA A 17 -17.35 -0.02 -0.51
N TYR A 18 -16.29 0.77 -0.67
CA TYR A 18 -14.91 0.36 -0.48
C TYR A 18 -14.32 1.13 0.69
N ILE A 19 -13.79 0.42 1.67
CA ILE A 19 -13.11 1.01 2.84
C ILE A 19 -11.62 0.68 2.71
N GLY A 20 -10.78 1.70 2.57
CA GLY A 20 -9.32 1.57 2.56
C GLY A 20 -8.75 1.96 3.91
N ILE A 21 -7.98 1.06 4.54
CA ILE A 21 -7.22 1.34 5.76
C ILE A 21 -5.74 1.22 5.44
N ASP A 22 -5.04 2.34 5.56
CA ASP A 22 -3.60 2.38 5.36
C ASP A 22 -2.86 2.06 6.67
N ALA A 23 -1.78 1.29 6.57
CA ALA A 23 -0.83 0.96 7.64
C ALA A 23 -1.49 0.47 8.94
N ILE A 24 -2.28 -0.60 8.87
CA ILE A 24 -2.97 -1.15 10.07
C ILE A 24 -1.99 -1.62 11.17
N ASP A 25 -0.75 -1.91 10.80
CA ASP A 25 0.32 -2.27 11.73
C ASP A 25 0.81 -1.10 12.60
N GLU A 26 0.43 0.14 12.30
CA GLU A 26 0.69 1.31 13.14
C GLU A 26 -0.32 1.46 14.29
N ILE A 27 -1.44 0.73 14.24
CA ILE A 27 -2.40 0.69 15.36
C ILE A 27 -1.76 -0.07 16.53
N PRO A 28 -1.78 0.48 17.76
CA PRO A 28 -1.27 -0.21 18.95
C PRO A 28 -1.87 -1.61 19.09
N GLU A 29 -1.03 -2.57 19.48
CA GLU A 29 -1.38 -4.00 19.51
C GLU A 29 -2.66 -4.26 20.33
N GLU A 30 -2.80 -3.57 21.46
CA GLU A 30 -3.92 -3.66 22.39
C GLU A 30 -5.27 -3.27 21.76
N SER A 31 -5.25 -2.39 20.74
CA SER A 31 -6.45 -1.90 20.07
C SER A 31 -6.67 -2.53 18.70
N ARG A 32 -5.61 -3.06 18.08
CA ARG A 32 -5.64 -3.58 16.70
C ARG A 32 -6.63 -4.71 16.50
N ALA A 33 -6.68 -5.66 17.43
CA ALA A 33 -7.62 -6.78 17.38
C ALA A 33 -9.08 -6.31 17.43
N GLN A 34 -9.36 -5.21 18.14
CA GLN A 34 -10.70 -4.63 18.18
C GLN A 34 -11.05 -3.96 16.85
N VAL A 35 -10.13 -3.18 16.27
CA VAL A 35 -10.34 -2.52 14.97
C VAL A 35 -10.57 -3.55 13.88
N VAL A 36 -9.73 -4.59 13.78
CA VAL A 36 -9.89 -5.66 12.79
C VAL A 36 -11.24 -6.37 12.91
N ARG A 37 -11.68 -6.67 14.14
CA ARG A 37 -13.01 -7.27 14.37
C ARG A 37 -14.15 -6.36 13.92
N VAL A 38 -14.05 -5.05 14.18
CA VAL A 38 -15.06 -4.09 13.71
C VAL A 38 -15.11 -4.07 12.18
N LEU A 39 -13.96 -4.09 11.49
CA LEU A 39 -13.96 -4.11 10.02
C LEU A 39 -14.58 -5.38 9.45
N GLN A 40 -14.32 -6.53 10.07
CA GLN A 40 -14.98 -7.80 9.72
C GLN A 40 -16.49 -7.70 9.94
N GLN A 41 -16.92 -7.16 11.08
CA GLN A 41 -18.32 -6.95 11.39
C GLN A 41 -19.02 -6.07 10.34
N LEU A 42 -18.36 -5.01 9.85
CA LEU A 42 -18.92 -4.16 8.79
C LEU A 42 -19.10 -4.92 7.47
N VAL A 43 -18.17 -5.81 7.11
CA VAL A 43 -18.30 -6.65 5.92
C VAL A 43 -19.42 -7.67 6.06
N ASP A 44 -19.55 -8.26 7.25
CA ASP A 44 -20.52 -9.34 7.51
C ASP A 44 -21.96 -8.83 7.71
N GLN A 45 -22.12 -7.62 8.25
CA GLN A 45 -23.44 -7.09 8.64
C GLN A 45 -24.01 -6.04 7.69
N ALA A 46 -23.22 -5.51 6.75
CA ALA A 46 -23.74 -4.52 5.81
C ALA A 46 -24.81 -5.13 4.88
N ALA A 47 -25.88 -4.38 4.65
CA ALA A 47 -26.96 -4.78 3.75
C ALA A 47 -26.53 -4.76 2.27
N ASN A 48 -25.47 -4.00 1.93
CA ASN A 48 -24.88 -3.93 0.60
C ASN A 48 -23.48 -4.52 0.56
N VAL A 49 -22.95 -4.64 -0.66
CA VAL A 49 -21.57 -5.10 -0.89
C VAL A 49 -20.57 -4.11 -0.30
N VAL A 50 -19.85 -4.55 0.72
CA VAL A 50 -18.76 -3.80 1.35
C VAL A 50 -17.46 -4.57 1.15
N LYS A 51 -16.42 -3.88 0.68
CA LYS A 51 -15.06 -4.43 0.57
C LYS A 51 -14.09 -3.60 1.38
N VAL A 52 -13.35 -4.25 2.27
CA VAL A 52 -12.30 -3.62 3.07
C VAL A 52 -10.94 -4.00 2.49
N PHE A 53 -10.15 -3.00 2.13
CA PHE A 53 -8.76 -3.14 1.75
C PHE A 53 -7.88 -2.61 2.88
N ILE A 54 -6.87 -3.39 3.24
CA ILE A 54 -5.96 -3.07 4.34
C ILE A 54 -4.54 -3.17 3.81
N THR A 55 -3.72 -2.17 4.09
CA THR A 55 -2.27 -2.24 3.88
C THR A 55 -1.59 -2.47 5.23
N SER A 56 -0.47 -3.19 5.19
CA SER A 56 0.35 -3.49 6.36
C SER A 56 1.78 -3.74 5.89
N ARG A 57 2.76 -3.42 6.72
CA ARG A 57 4.08 -4.07 6.62
C ARG A 57 3.97 -5.53 7.07
N ASP A 58 5.05 -6.31 6.91
CA ASP A 58 5.13 -7.67 7.44
C ASP A 58 4.91 -7.63 8.98
N ASN A 59 3.73 -8.07 9.42
CA ASN A 59 3.31 -8.03 10.81
C ASN A 59 2.53 -9.30 11.20
N SER A 60 3.15 -10.14 12.04
CA SER A 60 2.58 -11.43 12.44
C SER A 60 1.27 -11.33 13.20
N HIS A 61 1.05 -10.25 13.95
CA HIS A 61 -0.22 -10.04 14.66
C HIS A 61 -1.35 -9.72 13.68
N VAL A 62 -1.10 -8.89 12.66
CA VAL A 62 -2.08 -8.63 11.58
C VAL A 62 -2.40 -9.92 10.84
N ASP A 63 -1.37 -10.70 10.49
CA ASP A 63 -1.53 -12.00 9.81
C ASP A 63 -2.37 -12.99 10.62
N ALA A 64 -2.21 -13.01 11.95
CA ALA A 64 -2.95 -13.88 12.85
C ALA A 64 -4.43 -13.45 13.01
N LEU A 65 -4.72 -12.14 12.93
CA LEU A 65 -6.08 -11.60 13.00
C LEU A 65 -6.87 -11.81 11.70
N LEU A 66 -6.18 -11.99 10.57
CA LEU A 66 -6.78 -12.12 9.23
C LEU A 66 -6.37 -13.43 8.52
N PRO A 67 -6.59 -14.62 9.11
CA PRO A 67 -6.03 -15.87 8.60
C PRO A 67 -6.64 -16.33 7.26
N GLN A 68 -7.88 -15.93 6.96
CA GLN A 68 -8.64 -16.39 5.78
C GLN A 68 -8.85 -15.30 4.72
N VAL A 69 -8.23 -14.13 4.87
CA VAL A 69 -8.40 -13.02 3.94
C VAL A 69 -7.45 -13.15 2.75
N ALA A 70 -7.91 -12.76 1.56
CA ALA A 70 -7.07 -12.67 0.37
C ALA A 70 -5.92 -11.68 0.59
N ARG A 71 -4.68 -12.14 0.38
CA ARG A 71 -3.47 -11.32 0.58
C ARG A 71 -2.81 -11.05 -0.75
N ILE A 72 -2.47 -9.78 -0.98
CA ILE A 72 -1.60 -9.36 -2.08
C ILE A 72 -0.28 -8.98 -1.43
N ARG A 73 0.75 -9.83 -1.61
CA ARG A 73 2.07 -9.55 -1.06
C ARG A 73 2.88 -8.76 -2.07
N VAL A 74 3.24 -7.53 -1.71
CA VAL A 74 4.24 -6.75 -2.44
C VAL A 74 5.59 -7.03 -1.80
N SER A 75 6.45 -7.72 -2.54
CA SER A 75 7.81 -8.07 -2.12
C SER A 75 8.84 -7.35 -3.00
N PRO A 76 10.08 -7.14 -2.53
CA PRO A 76 11.15 -6.62 -3.38
C PRO A 76 11.32 -7.45 -4.67
N ALA A 77 11.30 -8.78 -4.55
CA ALA A 77 11.40 -9.68 -5.70
C ALA A 77 10.31 -9.45 -6.77
N SER A 78 9.11 -9.04 -6.37
CA SER A 78 8.02 -8.72 -7.31
C SER A 78 8.00 -7.27 -7.78
N ASN A 79 8.62 -6.35 -7.03
CA ASN A 79 8.53 -4.91 -7.24
C ASN A 79 9.80 -4.31 -7.88
N GLN A 80 10.93 -5.01 -7.80
CA GLN A 80 12.22 -4.58 -8.36
C GLN A 80 12.13 -4.16 -9.84
N PRO A 81 11.44 -4.89 -10.74
CA PRO A 81 11.33 -4.48 -12.14
C PRO A 81 10.56 -3.16 -12.30
N ASP A 82 9.50 -2.97 -11.51
CA ASP A 82 8.66 -1.77 -11.56
C ASP A 82 9.40 -0.55 -10.99
N VAL A 83 10.12 -0.71 -9.87
CA VAL A 83 10.98 0.33 -9.30
C VAL A 83 12.07 0.73 -10.27
N THR A 84 12.75 -0.25 -10.87
CA THR A 84 13.81 0.00 -11.87
C THR A 84 13.23 0.72 -13.10
N GLY A 85 12.10 0.26 -13.61
CA GLY A 85 11.39 0.89 -14.73
C GLY A 85 10.98 2.34 -14.42
N TYR A 86 10.45 2.58 -13.22
CA TYR A 86 10.10 3.92 -12.74
C TYR A 86 11.31 4.83 -12.68
N ILE A 87 12.44 4.38 -12.11
CA ILE A 87 13.68 5.17 -12.04
C ILE A 87 14.17 5.52 -13.44
N HIS A 88 14.20 4.57 -14.37
CA HIS A 88 14.57 4.82 -15.76
C HIS A 88 13.67 5.87 -16.42
N GLN A 89 12.35 5.76 -16.24
CA GLN A 89 11.38 6.68 -16.81
C GLN A 89 11.55 8.09 -16.23
N GLN A 90 11.67 8.23 -14.91
CA GLN A 90 11.85 9.52 -14.28
C GLN A 90 13.18 10.18 -14.66
N LEU A 91 14.26 9.39 -14.75
CA LEU A 91 15.56 9.90 -15.14
C LEU A 91 15.55 10.41 -16.58
N ARG A 92 14.94 9.66 -17.52
CA ARG A 92 14.73 10.14 -18.90
C ARG A 92 13.89 11.41 -18.93
N HIS A 93 12.78 11.43 -18.19
CA HIS A 93 11.89 12.58 -18.14
C HIS A 93 12.61 13.86 -17.66
N VAL A 94 13.46 13.80 -16.63
CA VAL A 94 14.19 14.99 -16.17
C VAL A 94 15.31 15.43 -17.11
N ILE A 95 15.91 14.49 -17.86
CA ILE A 95 16.93 14.79 -18.88
C ILE A 95 16.28 15.48 -20.09
N GLU A 96 15.19 14.93 -20.60
CA GLU A 96 14.42 15.49 -21.72
C GLU A 96 13.93 16.91 -21.43
N ASN A 97 13.52 17.16 -20.18
CA ASN A 97 13.10 18.49 -19.72
C ASN A 97 14.27 19.39 -19.31
N LYS A 98 15.52 18.99 -19.58
CA LYS A 98 16.74 19.75 -19.26
C LYS A 98 16.90 20.12 -17.79
N ARG A 99 16.25 19.37 -16.90
CA ARG A 99 16.29 19.57 -15.44
C ARG A 99 17.48 18.86 -14.79
N LEU A 100 18.11 17.93 -15.49
CA LEU A 100 19.35 17.29 -15.06
C LEU A 100 20.44 17.59 -16.08
N LEU A 101 21.52 18.26 -15.63
CA LEU A 101 22.66 18.67 -16.45
C LEU A 101 22.27 19.30 -17.80
N LEU A 102 21.20 20.12 -17.81
CA LEU A 102 20.66 20.77 -19.00
C LEU A 102 20.30 19.82 -20.16
N GLY A 103 20.11 18.52 -19.85
CA GLY A 103 19.78 17.47 -20.81
C GLY A 103 20.99 16.72 -21.38
N ASP A 104 22.21 17.08 -20.99
CA ASP A 104 23.43 16.42 -21.42
C ASP A 104 24.00 15.54 -20.29
N VAL A 105 23.48 14.32 -20.20
CA VAL A 105 23.90 13.34 -19.20
C VAL A 105 24.65 12.20 -19.88
N PRO A 106 25.95 12.00 -19.57
CA PRO A 106 26.70 10.86 -20.08
C PRO A 106 26.07 9.53 -19.66
N GLN A 107 26.07 8.54 -20.54
CA GLN A 107 25.47 7.22 -20.26
C GLN A 107 26.03 6.57 -18.99
N ALA A 108 27.33 6.69 -18.73
CA ALA A 108 27.95 6.17 -17.51
C ALA A 108 27.37 6.80 -16.23
N LEU A 109 27.05 8.11 -16.26
CA LEU A 109 26.42 8.79 -15.13
C LEU A 109 24.95 8.37 -15.00
N PHE A 110 24.24 8.23 -16.12
CA PHE A 110 22.88 7.68 -16.13
C PHE A 110 22.83 6.32 -15.44
N ASP A 111 23.70 5.39 -15.84
CA ASP A 111 23.76 4.05 -15.28
C ASP A 111 24.13 4.08 -13.79
N THR A 112 25.07 4.94 -13.40
CA THR A 112 25.47 5.14 -11.99
C THR A 112 24.30 5.63 -11.13
N ILE A 113 23.51 6.59 -11.64
CA ILE A 113 22.33 7.09 -10.94
C ILE A 113 21.29 5.99 -10.79
N VAL A 114 20.99 5.24 -11.86
CA VAL A 114 20.04 4.12 -11.80
C VAL A 114 20.48 3.10 -10.76
N GLN A 115 21.73 2.64 -10.80
CA GLN A 115 22.27 1.68 -9.84
C GLN A 115 22.17 2.18 -8.40
N SER A 116 22.54 3.44 -8.17
CA SER A 116 22.50 4.05 -6.83
C SER A 116 21.07 4.17 -6.29
N LEU A 117 20.11 4.51 -7.14
CA LEU A 117 18.71 4.65 -6.74
C LEU A 117 18.04 3.29 -6.52
N VAL A 118 18.31 2.29 -7.36
CA VAL A 118 17.83 0.91 -7.17
C VAL A 118 18.39 0.33 -5.87
N ALA A 119 19.68 0.53 -5.61
CA ALA A 119 20.32 0.16 -4.36
C ALA A 119 19.67 0.83 -3.14
N GLY A 120 19.45 2.15 -3.21
CA GLY A 120 18.83 2.92 -2.13
C GLY A 120 17.37 2.56 -1.86
N ALA A 121 16.65 2.01 -2.84
CA ALA A 121 15.28 1.52 -2.68
C ALA A 121 15.19 0.18 -1.93
N GLY A 122 16.32 -0.47 -1.64
CA GLY A 122 16.34 -1.79 -0.98
C GLY A 122 15.97 -2.94 -1.92
N GLU A 123 16.13 -2.74 -3.24
CA GLU A 123 15.77 -3.68 -4.30
C GLU A 123 17.00 -4.45 -4.84
N MET A 124 18.05 -4.61 -4.03
CA MET A 124 19.27 -5.41 -4.31
C MET A 124 19.41 -6.62 -3.40
#